data_AF-A0A9X6ADU3-F1
#
_entry.id   AF-A0A9X6ADU3-F1
#
_cell.length_a   1.000
_cell.length_b   1.000
_cell.length_c   1.000
_cell.angle_alpha   90.00
_cell.angle_beta   90.00
_cell.angle_gamma   90.00
#
_symmetry.space_group_name_H-M   'P 1'
#
loop_
_entity.id
_entity.type
_entity.pdbx_description
1 polymer ?
#
loop_
_entity_poly.entity_id
_entity_poly.type
_entity_poly.pdbx_seq_one_letter_code
_entity_poly.pdbx_strand_id
1 'polypeptide(L)' 'LIPKTAAQSDRSSTETEYGKIQNIVAEDLPVLPIWQAKQYAIVRDNVYGLENCLDASTVFRFWEISKD' A
#
# COMPACT_ATOMS: atom_id res chain seq x y z
N LEU A 1 -12.42 -12.57 -12.05
CA LEU A 1 -11.83 -11.21 -12.05
C LEU A 1 -10.34 -11.26 -11.68
N ILE A 2 -9.97 -11.83 -10.52
CA ILE A 2 -8.57 -11.91 -10.04
C ILE A 2 -7.57 -12.59 -11.03
N PRO A 3 -7.81 -13.79 -11.60
CA PRO A 3 -6.84 -14.36 -12.53
C PRO A 3 -6.67 -13.54 -13.82
N LYS A 4 -7.74 -12.84 -14.24
CA LYS A 4 -7.73 -11.98 -15.43
C LYS A 4 -6.85 -10.75 -15.19
N THR A 5 -6.94 -10.12 -14.02
CA THR A 5 -6.08 -8.96 -13.68
C THR A 5 -4.63 -9.37 -13.44
N ALA A 6 -4.38 -10.57 -12.89
CA ALA A 6 -3.04 -11.10 -12.69
C ALA A 6 -2.28 -11.33 -14.00
N ALA A 7 -2.97 -11.82 -15.03
CA ALA A 7 -2.39 -12.09 -16.35
C ALA A 7 -2.18 -10.84 -17.22
N GLN A 8 -2.65 -9.67 -16.78
CA GLN A 8 -2.56 -8.44 -17.54
C GLN A 8 -1.25 -7.68 -17.22
N SER A 9 -0.47 -7.40 -18.26
CA SER A 9 0.81 -6.69 -18.17
C SER A 9 0.64 -5.18 -18.03
N ASP A 10 -0.33 -4.59 -18.73
CA ASP A 10 -0.68 -3.17 -18.56
C ASP A 10 -1.58 -2.99 -17.34
N ARG A 11 -1.01 -2.48 -16.24
CA ARG A 11 -1.74 -2.29 -14.99
C ARG A 11 -2.93 -1.34 -15.13
N SER A 12 -2.84 -0.31 -15.98
CA SER A 12 -3.94 0.64 -16.15
C SER A 12 -5.19 -0.03 -16.71
N SER A 13 -5.03 -1.04 -17.57
CA SER A 13 -6.13 -1.78 -18.17
C SER A 13 -6.89 -2.72 -17.20
N THR A 14 -6.50 -2.78 -15.92
CA THR A 14 -7.15 -3.61 -14.89
C THR A 14 -8.10 -2.84 -13.98
N GLU A 15 -8.20 -1.51 -14.14
CA GLU A 15 -8.97 -0.62 -13.26
C GLU A 15 -10.44 -1.03 -13.15
N THR A 16 -11.09 -1.30 -14.29
CA THR A 16 -12.52 -1.67 -14.33
C THR A 16 -12.77 -2.98 -13.57
N GLU A 17 -11.89 -3.97 -13.73
CA GLU A 17 -11.96 -5.27 -13.09
C GLU A 17 -11.74 -5.17 -11.58
N TYR A 18 -10.78 -4.35 -11.12
CA TYR A 18 -10.58 -4.10 -9.70
C TYR A 18 -11.76 -3.35 -9.08
N GLY A 19 -12.34 -2.37 -9.78
CA GLY A 19 -13.57 -1.70 -9.35
C GLY A 19 -14.72 -2.70 -9.16
N LYS A 20 -14.89 -3.65 -10.09
CA LYS A 20 -15.90 -4.73 -9.95
C LYS A 20 -15.62 -5.62 -8.73
N ILE A 21 -14.36 -5.96 -8.47
CA ILE A 21 -14.00 -6.74 -7.27
C ILE A 21 -14.37 -5.96 -6.01
N GLN A 22 -14.04 -4.67 -5.95
CA GLN A 22 -14.34 -3.81 -4.79
C GLN A 22 -15.85 -3.69 -4.54
N ASN A 23 -16.66 -3.57 -5.60
CA ASN A 23 -18.12 -3.55 -5.49
C ASN A 23 -18.67 -4.86 -4.91
N ILE A 24 -18.23 -6.02 -5.41
CA ILE A 24 -18.66 -7.33 -4.88
C ILE A 24 -18.30 -7.46 -3.40
N VAL A 25 -17.09 -7.08 -2.99
CA VAL A 25 -16.69 -7.10 -1.57
C VAL A 25 -17.55 -6.16 -0.73
N ALA A 26 -17.92 -4.98 -1.25
CA ALA A 26 -18.79 -4.04 -0.55
C ALA A 26 -20.24 -4.53 -0.44
N GLU A 27 -20.75 -5.23 -1.46
CA GLU A 27 -22.09 -5.82 -1.49
C GLU A 27 -22.20 -7.03 -0.54
N ASP A 28 -21.23 -7.94 -0.59
CA ASP A 28 -21.25 -9.18 0.19
C ASP A 28 -20.77 -8.98 1.65
N LEU A 29 -20.07 -7.88 1.93
CA LEU A 29 -19.46 -7.52 3.20
C LEU A 29 -18.75 -8.69 3.95
N PRO A 30 -17.86 -9.45 3.30
CA PRO A 30 -17.13 -10.53 3.98
C PRO A 30 -16.07 -9.99 4.96
N VAL A 31 -15.70 -8.71 4.82
CA VAL A 31 -14.81 -7.97 5.71
C VAL A 31 -15.33 -6.55 5.84
N LEU A 32 -15.35 -6.04 7.08
CA LEU A 32 -15.71 -4.65 7.36
C LEU A 32 -14.42 -3.87 7.68
N PRO A 33 -13.93 -3.01 6.76
CA PRO A 33 -12.75 -2.20 7.03
C PRO A 33 -13.06 -1.14 8.10
N ILE A 34 -12.43 -1.26 9.28
CA ILE A 34 -12.65 -0.34 10.41
C ILE A 34 -11.71 0.87 10.37
N TRP A 35 -10.48 0.68 9.89
CA TRP A 35 -9.46 1.72 9.88
C TRP A 35 -8.41 1.46 8.79
N GLN A 36 -7.78 2.54 8.33
CA GLN A 36 -6.58 2.50 7.49
C GLN A 36 -5.45 3.21 8.25
N ALA A 37 -4.35 2.51 8.49
CA ALA A 37 -3.24 3.03 9.25
C ALA A 37 -2.53 4.19 8.51
N LYS A 38 -2.09 5.18 9.27
CA LYS A 38 -1.13 6.18 8.80
C LYS A 38 0.18 5.98 9.55
N GLN A 39 1.28 5.93 8.80
CA GLN A 39 2.60 5.78 9.40
C GLN A 39 3.15 7.13 9.83
N TYR A 40 3.75 7.16 11.02
CA TYR A 40 4.40 8.32 11.60
C TYR A 40 5.75 7.88 12.13
N ALA A 41 6.76 8.73 11.97
CA ALA A 41 8.05 8.52 12.59
C ALA A 41 8.61 9.84 13.11
N ILE A 42 9.37 9.74 14.18
CA ILE A 42 10.02 10.87 14.87
C ILE A 42 11.50 10.53 14.93
N VAL A 43 12.35 11.43 14.46
CA VAL A 43 13.80 11.25 14.44
C VAL A 43 14.49 12.49 14.99
N ARG A 44 15.76 12.33 15.37
CA ARG A 44 16.62 13.47 15.72
C ARG A 44 17.06 14.19 14.44
N ASP A 45 17.44 15.45 14.57
CA ASP A 45 17.79 16.32 13.44
C ASP A 45 18.95 15.79 12.57
N ASN A 46 19.81 14.93 13.10
CA ASN A 46 20.96 14.35 12.39
C ASN A 46 20.71 12.92 11.85
N VAL A 47 19.45 12.53 11.69
CA VAL A 47 19.06 11.23 11.11
C VAL A 47 18.37 11.48 9.77
N TYR A 48 18.82 10.79 8.73
CA TYR A 48 18.36 10.99 7.35
C TYR A 48 17.81 9.69 6.73
N GLY A 49 17.10 9.80 5.61
CA GLY A 49 16.56 8.66 4.84
C GLY A 49 15.24 8.08 5.37
N LEU A 50 14.60 8.77 6.32
CA LEU A 50 13.35 8.33 6.95
C LEU A 50 12.18 8.27 5.96
N GLU A 51 12.13 9.19 5.00
CA GLU A 51 11.12 9.26 3.95
C GLU A 51 11.07 7.98 3.12
N ASN A 52 12.23 7.32 2.95
CA ASN A 52 12.32 6.05 2.25
C ASN A 52 11.83 4.88 3.11
N CYS A 53 11.54 5.07 4.39
CA CYS A 53 11.03 4.03 5.31
C CYS A 53 9.51 4.08 5.49
N LEU A 54 8.83 5.11 5.01
CA LEU A 54 7.40 5.35 5.20
C LEU A 54 6.64 5.32 3.87
N ASP A 55 6.49 4.13 3.30
CA ASP A 55 5.79 3.94 2.02
C ASP A 55 4.59 2.98 2.12
N ALA A 56 3.89 2.81 0.98
CA ALA A 56 2.73 1.94 0.89
C ALA A 56 3.04 0.45 1.14
N SER A 57 4.31 0.03 1.10
CA SER A 57 4.69 -1.36 1.43
C SER A 57 4.60 -1.62 2.93
N THR A 58 4.63 -0.56 3.75
CA THR A 58 4.71 -0.61 5.21
C THR A 58 5.95 -1.32 5.76
N VAL A 59 6.89 -1.70 4.89
CA VAL A 59 8.16 -2.32 5.27
C VAL A 59 9.13 -1.22 5.68
N PHE A 60 9.55 -1.25 6.94
CA PHE A 60 10.53 -0.29 7.43
C PHE A 60 11.95 -0.65 6.94
N ARG A 61 12.53 0.18 6.08
CA ARG A 61 13.81 -0.09 5.41
C ARG A 61 15.00 0.48 6.17
N PHE A 62 15.44 -0.23 7.20
CA PHE A 62 16.53 0.23 8.07
C PHE A 62 17.84 0.58 7.36
N TRP A 63 18.12 -0.02 6.20
CA TRP A 63 19.31 0.27 5.39
C TRP A 63 19.27 1.65 4.71
N GLU A 64 18.11 2.30 4.65
CA GLU A 64 17.97 3.67 4.14
C GLU A 64 18.37 4.71 5.19
N ILE A 65 18.47 4.32 6.46
CA ILE A 65 18.76 5.24 7.57
C ILE A 65 20.26 5.49 7.66
N SER A 66 20.64 6.77 7.73
CA SER A 66 22.00 7.21 7.99
C SER A 66 22.04 8.29 9.08
N LYS A 67 23.25 8.55 9.59
CA LYS A 67 23.51 9.56 10.61
C LYS A 67 24.89 10.19 10.40
N ASP A 68 24.98 11.49 10.63
CA ASP A 68 26.24 12.24 10.81
C ASP A 68 26.79 12.12 12.24
#